data_AF-A0A6G7QQ51-F1
#
_entry.id   AF-A0A6G7QQ51-F1
#
_cell.length_a   1.000
_cell.length_b   1.000
_cell.length_c   1.000
_cell.angle_alpha   90.00
_cell.angle_beta   90.00
_cell.angle_gamma   90.00
#
_symmetry.space_group_name_H-M   'P 1'
#
loop_
_entity.id
_entity.type
_entity.pdbx_description
1 polymer ?
#
loop_
_entity_poly.entity_id
_entity_poly.type
_entity_poly.pdbx_seq_one_letter_code
_entity_poly.pdbx_strand_id
1 'polypeptide(L)'
;MPDIKLFAGNATPELAKQISERLYISLGDATVGRFSDGEIQVQINENVRGCDVFIIQSTCAPTNDNLMELVVMVDALRRASAGRITAVIPYFGYARQD
;
A
#
# COMPACT_ATOMS: atom_id res chain seq x y z
N MET A 1 -19.41 -10.58 -4.84
CA MET A 1 -18.30 -10.34 -3.90
C MET A 1 -17.72 -8.98 -4.24
N PRO A 2 -17.28 -8.16 -3.26
CA PRO A 2 -16.54 -6.95 -3.59
C PRO A 2 -15.28 -7.33 -4.38
N ASP A 3 -14.94 -6.54 -5.40
CA ASP A 3 -13.73 -6.75 -6.19
C ASP A 3 -12.50 -6.53 -5.29
N ILE A 4 -11.56 -7.48 -5.29
CA ILE A 4 -10.37 -7.44 -4.43
C ILE A 4 -9.24 -6.77 -5.20
N LYS A 5 -8.61 -5.77 -4.58
CA LYS A 5 -7.46 -5.06 -5.16
C LYS A 5 -6.26 -5.13 -4.23
N LEU A 6 -5.10 -5.45 -4.80
CA LEU A 6 -3.82 -5.52 -4.09
C LEU A 6 -2.95 -4.36 -4.51
N PHE A 7 -2.43 -3.57 -3.58
CA PHE A 7 -1.41 -2.55 -3.83
C PHE A 7 -0.16 -2.86 -3.00
N ALA A 8 0.98 -2.39 -3.49
CA ALA A 8 2.26 -2.53 -2.81
C ALA A 8 2.87 -1.15 -2.58
N GLY A 9 3.47 -0.95 -1.42
CA GLY A 9 4.43 0.13 -1.22
C GLY A 9 5.84 -0.30 -1.64
N ASN A 10 6.81 0.57 -1.40
CA ASN A 10 8.22 0.43 -1.77
C ASN A 10 9.03 -0.43 -0.80
N ALA A 11 8.53 -0.75 0.40
CA ALA A 11 9.31 -1.46 1.41
C ALA A 11 9.56 -2.94 1.05
N THR A 12 8.57 -3.59 0.44
CA THR A 12 8.60 -5.04 0.17
C THR A 12 7.95 -5.42 -1.17
N PRO A 13 8.42 -4.90 -2.32
CA PRO A 13 7.81 -5.14 -3.63
C PRO A 13 7.89 -6.62 -4.05
N GLU A 14 9.00 -7.30 -3.75
CA GLU A 14 9.19 -8.72 -4.10
C GLU A 14 8.19 -9.62 -3.35
N LEU A 15 7.97 -9.38 -2.06
CA LEU A 15 6.97 -10.11 -1.28
C LEU A 15 5.55 -9.83 -1.80
N ALA A 16 5.24 -8.58 -2.14
CA ALA A 16 3.95 -8.23 -2.69
C ALA A 16 3.66 -8.96 -4.01
N LYS A 17 4.67 -9.09 -4.87
CA LYS A 17 4.60 -9.88 -6.12
C LYS A 17 4.35 -11.36 -5.85
N GLN A 18 5.07 -11.96 -4.90
CA GLN A 18 4.86 -13.37 -4.55
C GLN A 18 3.45 -13.62 -3.99
N ILE A 19 2.93 -12.70 -3.17
CA ILE A 19 1.55 -12.76 -2.66
C ILE A 19 0.54 -12.62 -3.82
N SER A 20 0.76 -11.69 -4.74
CA SER A 20 -0.13 -11.44 -5.88
C SER A 20 -0.21 -12.66 -6.80
N GLU A 21 0.95 -13.28 -7.09
CA GLU A 21 1.04 -14.52 -7.87
C GLU A 21 0.32 -15.68 -7.18
N ARG A 22 0.46 -15.80 -5.86
CA ARG A 22 -0.18 -16.89 -5.07
C ARG A 22 -1.70 -16.75 -5.02
N LEU A 23 -2.21 -15.52 -5.04
CA LEU A 23 -3.63 -15.19 -5.02
C LEU A 23 -4.27 -15.13 -6.41
N TYR A 24 -3.47 -15.21 -7.49
CA TYR A 24 -3.92 -15.02 -8.87
C TYR A 24 -4.62 -13.67 -9.09
N ILE A 25 -4.14 -12.63 -8.40
CA ILE A 25 -4.65 -11.25 -8.51
C ILE A 25 -3.44 -10.37 -8.85
N SER A 26 -3.53 -9.58 -9.92
CA SER A 26 -2.46 -8.64 -10.29
C SER A 26 -2.32 -7.53 -9.25
N LEU A 27 -1.10 -7.03 -9.05
CA LEU A 27 -0.90 -5.79 -8.33
C LEU A 27 -1.56 -4.64 -9.10
N GLY A 28 -2.25 -3.79 -8.36
CA GLY A 28 -2.93 -2.63 -8.88
C GLY A 28 -1.96 -1.54 -9.33
N ASP A 29 -2.43 -0.72 -10.26
CA ASP A 29 -1.65 0.38 -10.81
C ASP A 29 -1.68 1.58 -9.85
N ALA A 30 -0.53 1.81 -9.20
CA ALA A 30 -0.30 2.98 -8.38
C ALA A 30 1.13 3.49 -8.58
N THR A 31 1.25 4.81 -8.67
CA THR A 31 2.53 5.50 -8.59
C THR A 31 2.82 5.79 -7.14
N VAL A 32 3.91 5.23 -6.61
CA VAL A 32 4.36 5.42 -5.23
C VAL A 32 5.83 5.82 -5.27
N GLY A 33 6.11 7.07 -4.96
CA GLY A 33 7.45 7.63 -5.11
C GLY A 33 7.65 8.90 -4.31
N ARG A 34 8.50 9.79 -4.82
CA ARG A 34 8.82 11.06 -4.16
C ARG A 34 8.86 12.22 -5.13
N PHE A 35 8.43 13.38 -4.64
CA PHE A 35 8.70 14.66 -5.28
C PHE A 35 10.17 15.07 -5.12
N SER A 36 10.60 16.09 -5.85
CA SER A 36 12.00 16.55 -5.85
C SER A 36 12.47 17.13 -4.51
N ASP A 37 11.55 17.58 -3.67
CA ASP A 37 11.79 18.03 -2.29
C ASP A 37 11.81 16.89 -1.26
N GLY A 38 11.55 15.66 -1.69
CA GLY A 38 11.57 14.46 -0.85
C GLY A 38 10.21 14.06 -0.26
N GLU A 39 9.16 14.85 -0.48
CA GLU A 39 7.80 14.51 -0.06
C GLU A 39 7.30 13.26 -0.77
N ILE A 40 6.51 12.45 -0.08
CA ILE A 40 5.98 11.20 -0.63
C ILE A 40 4.83 11.52 -1.59
N GLN A 41 4.92 10.98 -2.80
CA GLN A 41 3.91 11.07 -3.83
C GLN A 41 3.19 9.73 -3.97
N VAL A 42 1.87 9.74 -3.86
CA VAL A 42 1.03 8.59 -4.18
C VAL A 42 -0.08 8.99 -5.15
N GLN A 43 -0.26 8.19 -6.19
CA GLN A 43 -1.37 8.31 -7.13
C GLN A 43 -1.92 6.91 -7.45
N ILE A 44 -3.23 6.72 -7.28
CA ILE A 44 -3.93 5.49 -7.66
C ILE A 44 -4.43 5.68 -9.10
N ASN A 45 -3.98 4.83 -10.01
CA ASN A 45 -4.21 4.98 -11.46
C ASN A 45 -5.38 4.14 -11.98
N GLU A 46 -6.12 3.47 -11.10
CA GLU A 46 -7.28 2.67 -11.45
C GLU A 46 -8.49 2.94 -10.54
N ASN A 47 -9.67 2.46 -10.98
CA ASN A 47 -10.89 2.61 -10.19
C ASN A 47 -10.92 1.60 -9.04
N VAL A 48 -10.97 2.12 -7.81
CA VAL A 48 -11.03 1.33 -6.56
C VAL A 48 -12.35 1.53 -5.81
N ARG A 49 -13.33 2.24 -6.38
CA ARG A 49 -14.58 2.58 -5.69
C ARG A 49 -15.33 1.32 -5.26
N GLY A 50 -15.63 1.21 -3.97
CA GLY A 50 -16.33 0.07 -3.39
C GLY A 50 -15.54 -1.25 -3.37
N CYS A 51 -14.27 -1.24 -3.80
CA CYS A 51 -13.41 -2.42 -3.78
C CYS A 51 -12.93 -2.73 -2.35
N ASP A 52 -12.54 -3.98 -2.14
CA ASP A 52 -11.86 -4.44 -0.94
C ASP A 52 -10.35 -4.40 -1.18
N VAL A 53 -9.70 -3.38 -0.62
CA VAL A 53 -8.33 -3.03 -0.94
C VAL A 53 -7.38 -3.52 0.15
N PHE A 54 -6.30 -4.18 -0.27
CA PHE A 54 -5.21 -4.63 0.59
C PHE A 54 -3.91 -3.94 0.18
N ILE A 55 -3.25 -3.28 1.13
CA ILE A 55 -1.97 -2.62 0.92
C ILE A 55 -0.88 -3.45 1.58
N ILE A 56 0.06 -3.97 0.80
CA ILE A 56 1.20 -4.75 1.29
C ILE A 56 2.36 -3.78 1.48
N GLN A 57 2.65 -3.47 2.75
CA GLN A 57 3.72 -2.56 3.10
C GLN A 57 4.26 -2.88 4.48
N SER A 58 5.54 -3.23 4.55
CA SER A 58 6.25 -3.30 5.83
C SER A 58 6.67 -1.91 6.27
N THR A 59 6.82 -1.71 7.58
CA THR A 59 7.38 -0.49 8.17
C THR A 59 8.81 -0.73 8.63
N CYS A 60 9.61 -1.42 7.80
CA CYS A 60 11.05 -1.62 8.02
C CYS A 60 11.85 -0.38 7.60
N ALA A 61 13.18 -0.41 7.75
CA ALA A 61 14.04 0.73 7.39
C ALA A 61 13.93 1.07 5.89
N PRO A 62 13.76 2.35 5.49
CA PRO A 62 13.58 3.54 6.34
C PRO A 62 12.16 3.62 6.95
N THR A 63 12.06 3.46 8.28
CA THR A 63 10.80 3.21 8.99
C THR A 63 9.76 4.32 8.80
N ASN A 64 10.18 5.58 8.96
CA ASN A 64 9.27 6.72 8.90
C ASN A 64 8.71 6.93 7.51
N ASP A 65 9.57 6.80 6.49
CA ASP A 65 9.19 6.94 5.11
C ASP A 65 8.21 5.83 4.69
N ASN A 66 8.49 4.58 5.03
CA ASN A 66 7.61 3.46 4.70
C ASN A 66 6.26 3.55 5.42
N LEU A 67 6.26 4.03 6.67
CA LEU A 67 5.03 4.30 7.43
C LEU A 67 4.24 5.46 6.80
N MET A 68 4.92 6.56 6.45
CA MET A 68 4.25 7.72 5.85
C MET A 68 3.70 7.38 4.46
N GLU A 69 4.42 6.57 3.68
CA GLU A 69 3.94 6.05 2.40
C GLU A 69 2.64 5.25 2.57
N LEU A 70 2.59 4.34 3.55
CA LEU A 70 1.36 3.61 3.88
C LEU A 70 0.20 4.57 4.22
N VAL A 71 0.46 5.58 5.06
CA VAL A 71 -0.55 6.55 5.48
C VAL A 71 -1.09 7.35 4.29
N VAL A 72 -0.22 7.82 3.40
CA VAL A 72 -0.60 8.57 2.20
C VAL A 72 -1.35 7.68 1.20
N MET A 73 -0.95 6.41 1.04
CA MET A 73 -1.69 5.43 0.24
C MET A 73 -3.11 5.19 0.77
N VAL A 74 -3.26 5.03 2.09
CA VAL A 74 -4.58 4.87 2.73
C VAL A 74 -5.45 6.11 2.51
N ASP A 75 -4.90 7.33 2.63
CA ASP A 75 -5.64 8.57 2.36
C ASP A 75 -6.11 8.64 0.90
N ALA A 76 -5.23 8.33 -0.06
CA ALA A 76 -5.57 8.33 -1.49
C ALA A 76 -6.70 7.34 -1.81
N LEU A 77 -6.62 6.10 -1.30
CA LEU A 77 -7.64 5.06 -1.49
C LEU A 77 -8.98 5.43 -0.82
N ARG A 78 -8.93 6.05 0.37
CA ARG A 78 -10.12 6.52 1.07
C ARG A 78 -10.82 7.63 0.28
N ARG A 79 -10.07 8.61 -0.24
CA ARG A 79 -10.63 9.68 -1.11
C ARG A 79 -11.19 9.12 -2.42
N ALA A 80 -10.58 8.06 -2.96
CA ALA A 80 -11.10 7.33 -4.11
C ALA A 80 -12.34 6.46 -3.79
N SER A 81 -12.85 6.49 -2.56
CA SER A 81 -14.04 5.77 -2.09
C SER A 81 -13.89 4.24 -2.13
N ALA A 82 -12.71 3.72 -1.81
CA ALA A 82 -12.52 2.30 -1.51
C ALA A 82 -13.51 1.83 -0.44
N GLY A 83 -14.08 0.64 -0.60
CA GLY A 83 -15.09 0.11 0.32
C GLY A 83 -14.49 -0.33 1.65
N ARG A 84 -13.34 -1.02 1.58
CA ARG A 84 -12.53 -1.39 2.74
C ARG A 84 -11.05 -1.24 2.39
N ILE A 85 -10.26 -0.84 3.38
CA ILE A 85 -8.80 -0.72 3.26
C ILE A 85 -8.17 -1.53 4.38
N THR A 86 -7.38 -2.54 4.02
CA THR A 86 -6.66 -3.41 4.97
C THR A 86 -5.16 -3.21 4.77
N ALA A 87 -4.47 -2.76 5.81
CA ALA A 87 -3.01 -2.70 5.82
C ALA A 87 -2.43 -4.08 6.20
N VAL A 88 -1.69 -4.68 5.28
CA VAL A 88 -0.92 -5.91 5.51
C VAL A 88 0.52 -5.49 5.78
N ILE A 89 0.94 -5.61 7.05
CA ILE A 89 2.24 -5.13 7.54
C ILE A 89 3.10 -6.34 7.99
N PRO A 90 3.86 -6.99 7.09
CA PRO A 90 4.65 -8.19 7.41
C PRO A 90 5.68 -7.95 8.52
N TYR A 91 6.36 -6.81 8.48
CA TYR A 91 7.21 -6.34 9.57
C TYR A 91 6.67 -5.04 10.12
N PHE A 92 6.34 -5.05 11.42
CA PHE A 92 5.82 -3.89 12.14
C PHE A 92 6.97 -3.16 12.86
N GLY A 93 7.46 -2.07 12.26
CA GLY A 93 8.40 -1.15 12.89
C GLY A 93 7.80 -0.47 14.12
N TYR A 94 8.65 0.10 14.98
CA TYR A 94 8.27 0.67 16.29
C TYR A 94 7.63 -0.30 17.30
N ALA A 95 7.48 -1.59 16.97
CA ALA A 95 6.86 -2.59 17.84
C ALA A 95 7.58 -2.84 19.19
N ARG A 96 8.81 -2.35 19.38
CA ARG A 96 9.61 -2.54 20.62
C ARG A 96 9.54 -1.35 21.58
N GLN A 97 8.79 -0.32 21.21
CA GLN A 97 8.61 0.90 22.00
C GLN A 97 7.22 0.93 22.63
N ASP A 98 6.65 -0.25 22.83
CA ASP A 98 5.42 -0.54 23.55
C ASP A 98 5.58 -0.40 25.08
#